data_AF-A0A958E2F4-F1
#
_entry.id   AF-A0A958E2F4-F1
#
_cell.length_a   1.000
_cell.length_b   1.000
_cell.length_c   1.000
_cell.angle_alpha   90.00
_cell.angle_beta   90.00
_cell.angle_gamma   90.00
#
_symmetry.space_group_name_H-M   'P 1'
#
loop_
_entity.id
_entity.type
_entity.pdbx_description
1 polymer ?
#
loop_
_entity_poly.entity_id
_entity_poly.type
_entity_poly.pdbx_seq_one_letter_code
_entity_poly.pdbx_strand_id
1 'polypeptide(L)'
;MAFPNLIPGMPGIAADLDMDDGFPNNTEVFTNLFPIILSTVAYPFSTTVKLFLSYPNGNFVATGVLIDPFHILTAGHVIYDDVNDTWVNSVIAIPSFSGGTPYFGRANAVELYSWSGWTQDHSIEWDMGYIRLDRPVGALTGTLGYGFNDDNSFFTNNSFRQYCYPAESPYPGNKMYTWFGEYDQATTHILYHNNIGYGGMSGSGSYKRDVANRYVYAVLSHGIDNRTGDTRINSQRFNSIRNRILNNTPANADLIALDVDAGPSSPIAGNRLDHFSYVIHNYSRQNWSGTVQVRVYLSSNRDISESDILLQTRSFTGSISAKQSVRINSTGILPKIPAYIQGQHWLGVILDINDVNTNNNDTDGDDAEPLLIQSLTAIPDEDNNLNNGFALFQNYPNPFNPETEIEFYLPDNSHIKFEIFDITGRRVRILHNGILPSGRQSLRWDGRDEKGVSAPSGVYIYRLSDDQRNSQTRKMMLLR
;
A
#
# COMPACT_ATOMS: atom_id res chain seq x y z
N MET A 1 14.15 -25.91 -8.07
CA MET A 1 13.36 -26.64 -7.05
C MET A 1 12.15 -25.79 -6.75
N ALA A 2 11.00 -26.24 -7.20
CA ALA A 2 9.75 -25.47 -7.27
C ALA A 2 9.02 -25.49 -5.92
N PHE A 3 8.47 -24.34 -5.52
CA PHE A 3 7.45 -24.25 -4.48
C PHE A 3 6.13 -24.83 -5.02
N PRO A 4 5.46 -25.75 -4.31
CA PRO A 4 4.19 -26.30 -4.78
C PRO A 4 3.01 -25.39 -4.39
N ASN A 5 2.14 -25.15 -5.37
CA ASN A 5 0.80 -24.57 -5.27
C ASN A 5 -0.19 -25.50 -4.55
N LEU A 6 -1.13 -24.93 -3.77
CA LEU A 6 -2.49 -25.44 -3.43
C LEU A 6 -3.37 -24.19 -3.14
N ILE A 7 -4.15 -23.61 -4.07
CA ILE A 7 -5.47 -23.96 -4.69
C ILE A 7 -6.70 -23.40 -3.91
N PRO A 8 -7.78 -22.92 -4.60
CA PRO A 8 -8.78 -21.92 -4.15
C PRO A 8 -10.23 -22.45 -3.90
N GLY A 9 -11.15 -21.63 -3.34
CA GLY A 9 -12.62 -21.81 -3.47
C GLY A 9 -13.57 -21.31 -2.33
N MET A 10 -14.35 -20.22 -2.60
CA MET A 10 -15.74 -19.83 -2.16
C MET A 10 -16.12 -19.67 -0.65
N PRO A 11 -17.29 -19.09 -0.26
CA PRO A 11 -18.12 -17.95 -0.75
C PRO A 11 -18.59 -16.96 0.38
N GLY A 12 -19.22 -15.83 0.00
CA GLY A 12 -20.38 -15.25 0.72
C GLY A 12 -20.20 -14.32 1.94
N ILE A 13 -20.38 -13.02 1.68
CA ILE A 13 -20.75 -11.86 2.52
C ILE A 13 -21.21 -12.14 3.97
N ALA A 14 -20.68 -11.38 4.93
CA ALA A 14 -21.46 -10.88 6.07
C ALA A 14 -20.98 -9.47 6.51
N ALA A 15 -21.90 -8.53 6.31
CA ALA A 15 -22.12 -7.23 6.94
C ALA A 15 -20.99 -6.49 7.68
N ASP A 16 -20.80 -5.25 7.20
CA ASP A 16 -20.34 -4.05 7.89
C ASP A 16 -21.01 -3.86 9.26
N LEU A 17 -20.20 -3.51 10.26
CA LEU A 17 -20.62 -3.04 11.57
C LEU A 17 -19.58 -2.03 12.07
N ASP A 18 -19.86 -0.75 11.83
CA ASP A 18 -19.43 0.32 12.73
C ASP A 18 -19.86 -0.05 14.16
N MET A 19 -18.90 -0.32 15.05
CA MET A 19 -19.15 -0.42 16.50
C MET A 19 -17.99 0.17 17.29
N ASP A 20 -18.30 1.27 17.98
CA ASP A 20 -17.73 1.65 19.29
C ASP A 20 -17.26 0.39 20.05
N ASP A 21 -15.97 0.31 20.40
CA ASP A 21 -15.15 -0.86 20.77
C ASP A 21 -15.83 -1.89 21.74
N GLY A 22 -16.98 -2.47 21.40
CA GLY A 22 -18.03 -2.98 22.30
C GLY A 22 -17.61 -4.12 23.23
N PHE A 23 -16.79 -3.80 24.24
CA PHE A 23 -16.45 -4.67 25.34
C PHE A 23 -17.28 -4.29 26.56
N PRO A 24 -17.94 -5.26 27.22
CA PRO A 24 -18.66 -4.98 28.45
C PRO A 24 -17.66 -4.46 29.50
N ASN A 25 -18.01 -3.33 30.11
CA ASN A 25 -17.48 -3.01 31.42
C ASN A 25 -17.89 -4.15 32.36
N ASN A 26 -16.88 -4.88 32.84
CA ASN A 26 -16.88 -5.69 34.06
C ASN A 26 -17.23 -7.19 33.89
N THR A 27 -16.33 -8.02 34.44
CA THR A 27 -16.60 -9.30 35.13
C THR A 27 -17.11 -10.52 34.34
N GLU A 28 -16.59 -10.81 33.15
CA GLU A 28 -16.71 -12.17 32.59
C GLU A 28 -15.34 -12.85 32.46
N VAL A 29 -15.21 -14.00 33.15
CA VAL A 29 -14.05 -14.89 33.10
C VAL A 29 -14.04 -15.57 31.73
N PHE A 30 -13.25 -15.03 30.80
CA PHE A 30 -13.03 -15.67 29.50
C PHE A 30 -12.05 -16.83 29.66
N THR A 31 -12.48 -18.02 29.24
CA THR A 31 -11.67 -19.22 29.11
C THR A 31 -10.58 -19.01 28.06
N ASN A 32 -9.33 -18.71 28.47
CA ASN A 32 -8.02 -18.92 27.81
C ASN A 32 -7.88 -18.88 26.27
N LEU A 33 -8.78 -18.24 25.52
CA LEU A 33 -8.72 -18.09 24.07
C LEU A 33 -8.82 -16.61 23.73
N PHE A 34 -7.70 -16.06 23.29
CA PHE A 34 -7.60 -14.66 22.91
C PHE A 34 -8.24 -14.44 21.53
N PRO A 35 -9.05 -13.38 21.33
CA PRO A 35 -9.75 -13.19 20.07
C PRO A 35 -8.76 -12.98 18.91
N ILE A 36 -8.96 -13.75 17.84
CA ILE A 36 -8.29 -13.56 16.55
C ILE A 36 -8.81 -12.29 15.87
N ILE A 37 -7.92 -11.49 15.30
CA ILE A 37 -8.31 -10.32 14.50
C ILE A 37 -8.46 -10.75 13.05
N LEU A 38 -9.68 -10.61 12.51
CA LEU A 38 -10.01 -11.01 11.14
C LEU A 38 -9.63 -9.95 10.10
N SER A 39 -9.66 -8.67 10.48
CA SER A 39 -9.25 -7.54 9.64
C SER A 39 -8.12 -6.77 10.32
N THR A 40 -6.88 -7.06 9.93
CA THR A 40 -5.68 -6.41 10.50
C THR A 40 -5.44 -5.02 9.95
N VAL A 41 -6.07 -4.66 8.83
CA VAL A 41 -5.85 -3.38 8.12
C VAL A 41 -6.55 -2.19 8.77
N ALA A 42 -7.52 -2.44 9.64
CA ALA A 42 -8.23 -1.37 10.35
C ALA A 42 -7.38 -0.81 11.50
N TYR A 43 -7.41 0.50 11.68
CA TYR A 43 -6.85 1.13 12.88
C TYR A 43 -7.68 0.70 14.11
N PRO A 44 -7.07 0.36 15.26
CA PRO A 44 -5.64 0.45 15.59
C PRO A 44 -4.78 -0.77 15.22
N PHE A 45 -5.35 -1.87 14.71
CA PHE A 45 -4.63 -3.11 14.43
C PHE A 45 -3.52 -2.93 13.39
N SER A 46 -3.73 -2.04 12.42
CA SER A 46 -2.78 -1.69 11.36
C SER A 46 -1.41 -1.24 11.89
N THR A 47 -1.36 -0.69 13.11
CA THR A 47 -0.15 -0.19 13.77
C THR A 47 0.74 -1.29 14.35
N THR A 48 0.23 -2.51 14.45
CA THR A 48 0.93 -3.66 15.02
C THR A 48 1.74 -4.37 13.96
N VAL A 49 3.01 -4.58 14.28
CA VAL A 49 4.01 -5.06 13.32
C VAL A 49 4.44 -6.48 13.70
N LYS A 50 4.45 -7.36 12.70
CA LYS A 50 5.17 -8.62 12.82
C LYS A 50 6.61 -8.40 12.41
N LEU A 51 7.54 -8.77 13.28
CA LEU A 51 8.98 -8.67 13.04
C LEU A 51 9.51 -10.03 12.63
N PHE A 52 10.27 -10.08 11.53
CA PHE A 52 11.04 -11.24 11.09
C PHE A 52 12.52 -10.93 11.30
N LEU A 53 13.19 -11.78 12.08
CA LEU A 53 14.51 -11.53 12.63
C LEU A 53 15.49 -12.55 12.08
N SER A 54 16.66 -12.11 11.66
CA SER A 54 17.78 -12.98 11.29
C SER A 54 18.92 -12.78 12.26
N TYR A 55 19.26 -13.81 13.03
CA TYR A 55 20.42 -13.86 13.91
C TYR A 55 21.47 -14.83 13.34
N PRO A 56 22.74 -14.75 13.81
CA PRO A 56 23.78 -15.71 13.40
C PRO A 56 23.41 -17.18 13.68
N ASN A 57 22.55 -17.43 14.67
CA ASN A 57 22.16 -18.76 15.15
C ASN A 57 20.77 -19.22 14.64
N GLY A 58 20.03 -18.40 13.89
CA GLY A 58 18.71 -18.78 13.38
C GLY A 58 17.81 -17.61 13.01
N ASN A 59 16.62 -17.95 12.53
CA ASN A 59 15.57 -16.98 12.22
C ASN A 59 14.47 -17.05 13.27
N PHE A 60 14.00 -15.89 13.71
CA PHE A 60 12.99 -15.75 14.76
C PHE A 60 11.88 -14.78 14.33
N VAL A 61 10.79 -14.77 15.10
CA VAL A 61 9.70 -13.81 14.92
C VAL A 61 9.34 -13.17 16.25
N ALA A 62 8.93 -11.91 16.18
CA ALA A 62 8.48 -11.14 17.32
C ALA A 62 7.37 -10.16 16.92
N THR A 63 6.94 -9.34 17.86
CA THR A 63 5.98 -8.27 17.66
C THR A 63 6.65 -6.90 17.89
N GLY A 64 6.16 -5.89 17.19
CA GLY A 64 6.44 -4.49 17.49
C GLY A 64 5.18 -3.63 17.34
N VAL A 65 5.30 -2.37 17.72
CA VAL A 65 4.24 -1.37 17.58
C VAL A 65 4.78 -0.07 16.98
N LEU A 66 4.07 0.47 15.99
CA LEU A 66 4.41 1.77 15.38
C LEU A 66 4.02 2.92 16.33
N ILE A 67 5.01 3.74 16.67
CA ILE A 67 4.86 4.90 17.56
C ILE A 67 5.05 6.25 16.85
N ASP A 68 5.68 6.25 15.68
CA ASP A 68 5.88 7.36 14.73
C ASP A 68 6.08 6.74 13.32
N PRO A 69 5.88 7.46 12.19
CA PRO A 69 5.90 6.86 10.86
C PRO A 69 7.06 5.91 10.54
N PHE A 70 8.28 6.21 11.02
CA PHE A 70 9.47 5.37 10.81
C PHE A 70 9.86 4.50 12.02
N HIS A 71 9.11 4.53 13.12
CA HIS A 71 9.65 4.09 14.41
C HIS A 71 8.77 3.05 15.10
N ILE A 72 9.43 1.96 15.48
CA ILE A 72 8.82 0.83 16.18
C ILE A 72 9.42 0.73 17.59
N LEU A 73 8.55 0.47 18.58
CA LEU A 73 8.98 -0.10 19.85
C LEU A 73 8.78 -1.61 19.84
N THR A 74 9.73 -2.32 20.45
CA THR A 74 9.72 -3.76 20.69
C THR A 74 10.50 -4.08 21.97
N ALA A 75 10.69 -5.35 22.33
CA ALA A 75 11.53 -5.73 23.47
C ALA A 75 13.03 -5.60 23.10
N GLY A 76 13.89 -5.45 24.09
CA GLY A 76 15.34 -5.37 23.89
C GLY A 76 15.91 -6.68 23.36
N HIS A 77 15.50 -7.81 23.92
CA HIS A 77 15.94 -9.16 23.53
C HIS A 77 15.58 -9.51 22.07
N VAL A 78 14.59 -8.83 21.49
CA VAL A 78 14.17 -8.99 20.09
C VAL A 78 15.22 -8.48 19.10
N ILE A 79 16.03 -7.51 19.51
CA ILE A 79 17.06 -6.89 18.66
C ILE A 79 18.47 -7.07 19.20
N TYR A 80 18.62 -7.50 20.45
CA TYR A 80 19.88 -7.75 21.12
C TYR A 80 19.79 -9.00 21.98
N ASP A 81 20.42 -10.09 21.56
CA ASP A 81 20.52 -11.34 22.32
C ASP A 81 21.49 -11.14 23.49
N ASP A 82 20.96 -11.18 24.71
CA ASP A 82 21.70 -11.00 25.95
C ASP A 82 22.53 -12.23 26.34
N VAL A 83 22.18 -13.42 25.85
CA VAL A 83 22.91 -14.66 26.13
C VAL A 83 24.19 -14.72 25.30
N ASN A 84 24.10 -14.35 24.02
CA ASN A 84 25.24 -14.38 23.10
C ASN A 84 25.93 -13.02 22.94
N ASP A 85 25.42 -11.96 23.56
CA ASP A 85 25.92 -10.60 23.50
C ASP A 85 26.01 -10.07 22.05
N THR A 86 24.93 -10.27 21.28
CA THR A 86 24.92 -9.99 19.84
C THR A 86 23.67 -9.25 19.39
N TRP A 87 23.86 -8.28 18.50
CA TRP A 87 22.77 -7.66 17.77
C TRP A 87 22.21 -8.59 16.70
N VAL A 88 20.91 -8.48 16.43
CA VAL A 88 20.28 -9.10 15.26
C VAL A 88 20.95 -8.60 13.96
N ASN A 89 21.13 -9.49 12.98
CA ASN A 89 21.75 -9.14 11.69
C ASN A 89 20.81 -8.32 10.81
N SER A 90 19.53 -8.67 10.78
CA SER A 90 18.51 -7.93 10.04
C SER A 90 17.11 -8.11 10.63
N VAL A 91 16.28 -7.08 10.47
CA VAL A 91 14.87 -7.08 10.86
C VAL A 91 14.03 -6.61 9.69
N ILE A 92 13.04 -7.42 9.31
CA ILE A 92 11.98 -7.03 8.37
C ILE A 92 10.70 -6.81 9.18
N ALA A 93 10.16 -5.61 9.09
CA ALA A 93 8.92 -5.18 9.71
C ALA A 93 7.77 -5.28 8.70
N ILE A 94 6.70 -6.01 9.08
CA ILE A 94 5.47 -6.08 8.29
C ILE A 94 4.29 -5.63 9.17
N PRO A 95 3.79 -4.39 9.02
CA PRO A 95 2.58 -3.96 9.70
C PRO A 95 1.37 -4.72 9.17
N SER A 96 0.34 -4.89 10.02
CA SER A 96 -0.93 -5.51 9.62
C SER A 96 -0.81 -6.93 9.02
N PHE A 97 0.27 -7.65 9.33
CA PHE A 97 0.51 -8.99 8.81
C PHE A 97 -0.68 -9.93 9.06
N SER A 98 -1.22 -10.55 8.01
CA SER A 98 -2.23 -11.60 8.14
C SER A 98 -2.03 -12.67 7.08
N GLY A 99 -1.69 -13.89 7.52
CA GLY A 99 -1.58 -15.04 6.61
C GLY A 99 -0.51 -14.92 5.53
N GLY A 100 0.50 -14.06 5.71
CA GLY A 100 1.57 -13.84 4.72
C GLY A 100 1.43 -12.57 3.88
N THR A 101 0.28 -11.90 3.92
CA THR A 101 0.01 -10.70 3.11
C THR A 101 0.56 -9.43 3.76
N PRO A 102 1.42 -8.66 3.08
CA PRO A 102 1.92 -7.36 3.55
C PRO A 102 1.04 -6.22 3.01
N TYR A 103 -0.13 -5.99 3.61
CA TYR A 103 -1.12 -5.02 3.08
C TYR A 103 -0.60 -3.59 2.90
N PHE A 104 0.37 -3.18 3.72
CA PHE A 104 1.02 -1.86 3.62
C PHE A 104 2.51 -2.02 3.27
N GLY A 105 2.87 -3.11 2.59
CA GLY A 105 4.25 -3.44 2.25
C GLY A 105 5.12 -3.80 3.45
N ARG A 106 6.42 -3.94 3.20
CA ARG A 106 7.48 -4.26 4.16
C ARG A 106 8.39 -3.07 4.37
N ALA A 107 9.04 -3.01 5.53
CA ALA A 107 10.11 -2.07 5.81
C ALA A 107 11.28 -2.79 6.48
N ASN A 108 12.50 -2.37 6.21
CA ASN A 108 13.68 -2.91 6.86
C ASN A 108 14.13 -2.00 8.00
N ALA A 109 14.67 -2.60 9.05
CA ALA A 109 15.38 -1.82 10.06
C ALA A 109 16.69 -1.26 9.50
N VAL A 110 16.91 0.03 9.70
CA VAL A 110 18.15 0.73 9.33
C VAL A 110 18.97 1.16 10.54
N GLU A 111 18.31 1.35 11.70
CA GLU A 111 18.97 1.62 12.96
C GLU A 111 18.28 0.85 14.09
N LEU A 112 19.09 0.24 14.95
CA LEU A 112 18.66 -0.52 16.11
C LEU A 112 19.22 0.13 17.37
N TYR A 113 18.38 0.31 18.38
CA TYR A 113 18.78 0.91 19.64
C TYR A 113 18.14 0.17 20.81
N SER A 114 18.94 -0.05 21.85
CA SER A 114 18.50 -0.47 23.16
C SER A 114 19.32 0.31 24.21
N TRP A 115 18.93 0.23 25.48
CA TRP A 115 19.59 0.92 26.58
C TRP A 115 20.74 0.06 27.12
N SER A 116 21.80 0.69 27.65
CA SER A 116 22.93 -0.03 28.26
C SER A 116 22.52 -0.93 29.42
N GLY A 117 21.44 -0.57 30.13
CA GLY A 117 20.84 -1.44 31.14
C GLY A 117 20.42 -2.81 30.60
N TRP A 118 20.12 -2.93 29.30
CA TRP A 118 19.94 -4.21 28.61
C TRP A 118 21.24 -4.70 27.98
N THR A 119 21.86 -3.89 27.11
CA THR A 119 22.97 -4.35 26.26
C THR A 119 24.32 -4.51 26.97
N GLN A 120 24.42 -4.12 28.24
CA GLN A 120 25.65 -4.25 29.04
C GLN A 120 25.35 -4.87 30.41
N ASP A 121 24.27 -4.42 31.04
CA ASP A 121 23.91 -4.89 32.39
C ASP A 121 22.98 -6.11 32.37
N HIS A 122 22.45 -6.49 31.20
CA HIS A 122 21.52 -7.62 31.00
C HIS A 122 20.31 -7.60 31.96
N SER A 123 19.86 -6.41 32.32
CA SER A 123 18.76 -6.23 33.26
C SER A 123 17.42 -6.24 32.53
N ILE A 124 16.56 -7.18 32.91
CA ILE A 124 15.18 -7.28 32.42
C ILE A 124 14.38 -5.98 32.62
N GLU A 125 14.75 -5.15 33.61
CA GLU A 125 14.11 -3.84 33.83
C GLU A 125 14.27 -2.91 32.63
N TRP A 126 15.28 -3.15 31.78
CA TRP A 126 15.66 -2.36 30.61
C TRP A 126 15.41 -3.06 29.28
N ASP A 127 14.70 -4.20 29.28
CA ASP A 127 14.41 -4.99 28.08
C ASP A 127 13.39 -4.27 27.16
N MET A 128 13.86 -3.25 26.46
CA MET A 128 13.12 -2.47 25.46
C MET A 128 14.05 -2.15 24.29
N GLY A 129 13.51 -2.30 23.08
CA GLY A 129 14.17 -2.00 21.83
C GLY A 129 13.43 -0.92 21.06
N TYR A 130 14.20 -0.16 20.28
CA TYR A 130 13.73 0.87 19.37
C TYR A 130 14.33 0.62 18.00
N ILE A 131 13.48 0.63 16.97
CA ILE A 131 13.86 0.37 15.59
C ILE A 131 13.48 1.59 14.75
N ARG A 132 14.42 2.11 13.96
CA ARG A 132 14.13 3.02 12.84
C ARG A 132 14.07 2.23 11.54
N LEU A 133 13.07 2.53 10.72
CA LEU A 133 12.82 1.91 9.43
C LEU A 133 13.43 2.71 8.27
N ASP A 134 13.65 2.05 7.15
CA ASP A 134 13.97 2.67 5.85
C ASP A 134 12.78 3.40 5.23
N ARG A 135 11.56 3.01 5.60
CA ARG A 135 10.30 3.45 4.99
C ARG A 135 9.25 3.83 6.04
N PRO A 136 8.49 4.92 5.85
CA PRO A 136 7.54 5.43 6.84
C PRO A 136 6.20 4.69 6.83
N VAL A 137 6.19 3.38 7.07
CA VAL A 137 4.93 2.58 7.00
C VAL A 137 3.86 3.03 8.01
N GLY A 138 4.22 3.75 9.07
CA GLY A 138 3.26 4.40 9.97
C GLY A 138 2.48 5.54 9.32
N ALA A 139 2.96 6.11 8.21
CA ALA A 139 2.24 7.09 7.40
C ALA A 139 1.03 6.50 6.64
N LEU A 140 1.05 5.18 6.41
CA LEU A 140 -0.01 4.42 5.73
C LEU A 140 -0.97 3.76 6.73
N THR A 141 -0.43 3.36 7.89
CA THR A 141 -1.15 2.54 8.89
C THR A 141 -1.71 3.36 10.05
N GLY A 142 -1.20 4.58 10.26
CA GLY A 142 -1.35 5.32 11.51
C GLY A 142 -0.36 4.84 12.59
N THR A 143 -0.42 5.44 13.78
CA THR A 143 0.44 5.06 14.92
C THR A 143 -0.34 5.11 16.23
N LEU A 144 0.18 4.43 17.27
CA LEU A 144 -0.39 4.51 18.62
C LEU A 144 0.32 5.53 19.51
N GLY A 145 1.28 6.31 19.01
CA GLY A 145 2.09 7.19 19.86
C GLY A 145 2.71 6.46 21.07
N TYR A 146 3.19 7.23 22.03
CA TYR A 146 3.78 6.70 23.26
C TYR A 146 3.67 7.72 24.38
N GLY A 147 3.63 7.23 25.62
CA GLY A 147 3.51 8.06 26.81
C GLY A 147 4.28 7.47 27.99
N PHE A 148 4.42 8.28 29.02
CA PHE A 148 4.84 7.82 30.34
C PHE A 148 3.87 8.34 31.38
N ASN A 149 3.82 7.65 32.50
CA ASN A 149 3.26 8.14 33.74
C ASN A 149 4.22 7.68 34.83
N ASP A 150 4.44 8.45 35.89
CA ASP A 150 5.31 8.07 37.02
C ASP A 150 4.52 7.45 38.18
N ASP A 151 3.21 7.66 38.24
CA ASP A 151 2.34 7.06 39.26
C ASP A 151 2.07 5.58 38.95
N ASN A 152 2.46 4.70 39.87
CA ASN A 152 2.16 3.26 39.76
C ASN A 152 0.65 2.98 39.82
N SER A 153 -0.11 3.80 40.57
CA SER A 153 -1.55 3.62 40.73
C SER A 153 -2.32 3.85 39.42
N PHE A 154 -1.79 4.72 38.54
CA PHE A 154 -2.31 4.87 37.18
C PHE A 154 -2.32 3.54 36.42
N PHE A 155 -1.32 2.69 36.63
CA PHE A 155 -1.23 1.38 35.98
C PHE A 155 -2.12 0.34 36.62
N THR A 156 -2.09 0.21 37.95
CA THR A 156 -2.86 -0.83 38.66
C THR A 156 -4.36 -0.55 38.71
N ASN A 157 -4.80 0.69 38.48
CA ASN A 157 -6.23 1.06 38.47
C ASN A 157 -6.85 1.03 37.06
N ASN A 158 -6.14 0.52 36.04
CA ASN A 158 -6.60 0.58 34.66
C ASN A 158 -6.13 -0.63 33.85
N SER A 159 -7.02 -1.11 32.98
CA SER A 159 -6.72 -2.18 32.03
C SER A 159 -5.64 -1.79 31.02
N PHE A 160 -4.97 -2.80 30.48
CA PHE A 160 -4.10 -2.68 29.32
C PHE A 160 -4.66 -3.44 28.12
N ARG A 161 -4.22 -3.04 26.93
CA ARG A 161 -4.50 -3.73 25.67
C ARG A 161 -3.21 -3.87 24.87
N GLN A 162 -3.04 -5.02 24.23
CA GLN A 162 -1.92 -5.35 23.36
C GLN A 162 -2.45 -6.07 22.12
N TYR A 163 -1.76 -5.89 21.01
CA TYR A 163 -1.95 -6.71 19.81
C TYR A 163 -0.64 -7.41 19.52
N CYS A 164 -0.71 -8.69 19.14
CA CYS A 164 0.48 -9.53 19.12
C CYS A 164 0.40 -10.66 18.08
N TYR A 165 1.57 -11.22 17.78
CA TYR A 165 1.74 -12.38 16.90
C TYR A 165 2.37 -13.56 17.66
N PRO A 166 1.65 -14.21 18.60
CA PRO A 166 2.12 -15.42 19.24
C PRO A 166 2.42 -16.52 18.20
N ALA A 167 3.60 -17.12 18.31
CA ALA A 167 4.20 -18.08 17.39
C ALA A 167 4.64 -19.37 18.10
N GLU A 168 4.02 -19.65 19.23
CA GLU A 168 4.20 -20.86 20.02
C GLU A 168 2.84 -21.57 20.18
N SER A 169 2.85 -22.90 20.23
CA SER A 169 1.63 -23.71 20.41
C SER A 169 0.75 -23.18 21.55
N PRO A 170 -0.57 -22.98 21.33
CA PRO A 170 -1.37 -23.40 20.17
C PRO A 170 -1.39 -22.39 19.00
N TYR A 171 -0.62 -21.31 19.06
CA TYR A 171 -0.67 -20.22 18.09
C TYR A 171 0.28 -20.44 16.90
N PRO A 172 -0.21 -20.25 15.66
CA PRO A 172 0.55 -20.57 14.46
C PRO A 172 1.57 -19.50 14.03
N GLY A 173 1.65 -18.36 14.72
CA GLY A 173 2.54 -17.26 14.36
C GLY A 173 2.08 -16.42 13.16
N ASN A 174 1.06 -16.83 12.40
CA ASN A 174 0.66 -16.12 11.17
C ASN A 174 -0.64 -15.30 11.29
N LYS A 175 -1.16 -15.15 12.51
CA LYS A 175 -2.39 -14.41 12.82
C LYS A 175 -2.13 -13.43 13.96
N MET A 176 -2.83 -12.30 13.91
CA MET A 176 -2.81 -11.30 14.98
C MET A 176 -3.89 -11.63 16.02
N TYR A 177 -3.53 -11.48 17.29
CA TYR A 177 -4.41 -11.71 18.43
C TYR A 177 -4.45 -10.48 19.32
N THR A 178 -5.58 -10.31 20.02
CA THR A 178 -5.73 -9.29 21.05
C THR A 178 -5.42 -9.86 22.41
N TRP A 179 -4.55 -9.19 23.16
CA TRP A 179 -4.31 -9.44 24.58
C TRP A 179 -4.82 -8.27 25.40
N PHE A 180 -5.42 -8.54 26.55
CA PHE A 180 -5.87 -7.50 27.46
C PHE A 180 -5.97 -8.06 28.88
N GLY A 181 -5.97 -7.17 29.87
CA GLY A 181 -6.09 -7.53 31.27
C GLY A 181 -5.83 -6.35 32.16
N GLU A 182 -5.68 -6.63 33.45
CA GLU A 182 -5.28 -5.64 34.45
C GLU A 182 -3.82 -5.83 34.84
N TYR A 183 -3.16 -4.75 35.25
CA TYR A 183 -1.84 -4.85 35.86
C TYR A 183 -1.98 -5.16 37.35
N ASP A 184 -1.41 -6.29 37.78
CA ASP A 184 -1.40 -6.71 39.18
C ASP A 184 -0.37 -5.94 40.01
N GLN A 185 0.70 -5.46 39.38
CA GLN A 185 1.76 -4.72 40.04
C GLN A 185 2.46 -3.78 39.04
N ALA A 186 2.83 -2.59 39.51
CA ALA A 186 3.64 -1.66 38.74
C ALA A 186 4.87 -1.24 39.56
N THR A 187 6.04 -1.25 38.92
CA THR A 187 7.28 -0.65 39.42
C THR A 187 7.69 0.48 38.49
N THR A 188 8.75 1.20 38.82
CA THR A 188 9.32 2.25 37.95
C THR A 188 9.74 1.73 36.57
N HIS A 189 9.99 0.42 36.43
CA HIS A 189 10.54 -0.17 35.21
C HIS A 189 9.65 -1.23 34.57
N ILE A 190 8.86 -1.97 35.35
CA ILE A 190 8.08 -3.11 34.86
C ILE A 190 6.61 -2.98 35.30
N LEU A 191 5.71 -3.35 34.40
CA LEU A 191 4.30 -3.57 34.69
C LEU A 191 4.04 -5.07 34.61
N TYR A 192 3.57 -5.67 35.70
CA TYR A 192 3.30 -7.11 35.78
C TYR A 192 1.81 -7.41 35.66
N HIS A 193 1.51 -8.49 34.95
CA HIS A 193 0.17 -9.08 34.88
C HIS A 193 0.23 -10.61 34.93
N ASN A 194 -0.82 -11.27 35.43
CA ASN A 194 -0.88 -12.72 35.59
C ASN A 194 -1.28 -13.49 34.31
N ASN A 195 -1.53 -12.78 33.20
CA ASN A 195 -1.73 -13.45 31.90
C ASN A 195 -0.41 -14.04 31.40
N ILE A 196 -0.46 -15.29 30.92
CA ILE A 196 0.72 -16.03 30.42
C ILE A 196 1.06 -15.59 28.99
N GLY A 197 2.21 -14.95 28.79
CA GLY A 197 2.75 -14.66 27.46
C GLY A 197 3.23 -15.93 26.72
N TYR A 198 3.24 -15.84 25.39
CA TYR A 198 3.71 -16.90 24.48
C TYR A 198 4.85 -16.38 23.61
N GLY A 199 5.74 -17.28 23.16
CA GLY A 199 6.78 -16.94 22.20
C GLY A 199 6.22 -16.19 20.98
N GLY A 200 6.95 -15.19 20.48
CA GLY A 200 6.51 -14.33 19.37
C GLY A 200 5.68 -13.09 19.78
N MET A 201 5.13 -13.05 21.00
CA MET A 201 4.46 -11.86 21.54
C MET A 201 5.42 -10.78 22.02
N SER A 202 6.69 -11.12 22.24
CA SER A 202 7.74 -10.20 22.67
C SER A 202 7.73 -8.92 21.84
N GLY A 203 7.71 -7.78 22.52
CA GLY A 203 7.68 -6.45 21.94
C GLY A 203 6.30 -5.93 21.56
N SER A 204 5.22 -6.67 21.83
CA SER A 204 3.86 -6.15 21.67
C SER A 204 3.63 -4.92 22.55
N GLY A 205 3.09 -3.86 21.94
CA GLY A 205 2.87 -2.58 22.59
C GLY A 205 1.67 -2.63 23.52
N SER A 206 1.91 -2.46 24.82
CA SER A 206 0.86 -2.28 25.80
C SER A 206 0.42 -0.84 25.82
N TYR A 207 -0.80 -0.60 25.34
CA TYR A 207 -1.34 0.73 25.18
C TYR A 207 -2.57 0.94 26.06
N LYS A 208 -2.83 2.22 26.35
CA LYS A 208 -4.07 2.70 26.95
C LYS A 208 -4.73 3.71 26.03
N ARG A 209 -6.06 3.79 26.15
CA ARG A 209 -6.87 4.80 25.46
C ARG A 209 -7.08 5.99 26.41
N ASP A 210 -6.73 7.18 25.96
CA ASP A 210 -7.04 8.45 26.61
C ASP A 210 -8.01 9.23 25.72
N VAL A 211 -9.30 9.18 26.07
CA VAL A 211 -10.42 9.73 25.29
C VAL A 211 -10.40 9.23 23.83
N ALA A 212 -9.77 9.99 22.92
CA ALA A 212 -9.65 9.68 21.50
C ALA A 212 -8.29 9.08 21.10
N ASN A 213 -7.26 9.28 21.93
CA ASN A 213 -5.89 8.87 21.61
C ASN A 213 -5.58 7.50 22.22
N ARG A 214 -4.67 6.78 21.58
CA ARG A 214 -4.01 5.61 22.17
C ARG A 214 -2.57 6.00 22.43
N TYR A 215 -1.97 5.48 23.50
CA TYR A 215 -0.57 5.68 23.84
C TYR A 215 0.03 4.38 24.34
N VAL A 216 1.14 3.94 23.73
CA VAL A 216 1.95 2.84 24.25
C VAL A 216 2.65 3.31 25.52
N TYR A 217 2.54 2.55 26.59
CA TYR A 217 3.21 2.82 27.88
C TYR A 217 4.21 1.75 28.28
N ALA A 218 4.16 0.57 27.67
CA ALA A 218 5.09 -0.52 27.93
C ALA A 218 5.14 -1.47 26.73
N VAL A 219 6.13 -2.35 26.69
CA VAL A 219 6.24 -3.43 25.70
C VAL A 219 6.36 -4.77 26.42
N LEU A 220 5.66 -5.80 25.95
CA LEU A 220 5.76 -7.14 26.52
C LEU A 220 7.20 -7.63 26.39
N SER A 221 7.83 -7.99 27.51
CA SER A 221 9.24 -8.36 27.57
C SER A 221 9.42 -9.83 27.91
N HIS A 222 8.98 -10.27 29.09
CA HIS A 222 9.35 -11.60 29.60
C HIS A 222 8.23 -12.24 30.43
N GLY A 223 8.30 -13.56 30.59
CA GLY A 223 7.52 -14.32 31.55
C GLY A 223 8.37 -14.70 32.77
N ILE A 224 7.79 -14.67 33.97
CA ILE A 224 8.36 -15.22 35.21
C ILE A 224 7.28 -16.08 35.86
N ASP A 225 7.52 -17.40 35.96
CA ASP A 225 6.58 -18.38 36.52
C ASP A 225 5.15 -18.25 35.96
N ASN A 226 4.25 -17.63 36.73
CA ASN A 226 2.84 -17.40 36.40
C ASN A 226 2.52 -15.93 36.12
N ARG A 227 3.53 -15.11 35.80
CA ARG A 227 3.38 -13.67 35.51
C ARG A 227 4.12 -13.31 34.24
N THR A 228 3.68 -12.24 33.61
CA THR A 228 4.36 -11.62 32.47
C THR A 228 4.63 -10.15 32.82
N GLY A 229 5.81 -9.69 32.41
CA GLY A 229 6.30 -8.33 32.64
C GLY A 229 6.37 -7.56 31.33
N ASP A 230 5.79 -6.38 31.32
CA ASP A 230 5.96 -5.38 30.28
C ASP A 230 6.99 -4.35 30.74
N THR A 231 8.03 -4.10 29.93
CA THR A 231 9.01 -3.05 30.19
C THR A 231 8.36 -1.68 30.00
N ARG A 232 8.20 -0.93 31.08
CA ARG A 232 7.53 0.38 31.15
C ARG A 232 8.35 1.46 30.46
N ILE A 233 7.68 2.37 29.77
CA ILE A 233 8.24 3.65 29.35
C ILE A 233 8.18 4.59 30.57
N ASN A 234 9.31 4.74 31.26
CA ASN A 234 9.49 5.75 32.29
C ASN A 234 9.91 7.09 31.67
N SER A 235 10.01 8.15 32.49
CA SER A 235 10.39 9.48 32.03
C SER A 235 11.74 9.54 31.30
N GLN A 236 12.73 8.72 31.72
CA GLN A 236 14.02 8.63 31.05
C GLN A 236 13.87 8.05 29.63
N ARG A 237 13.20 6.90 29.49
CA ARG A 237 12.96 6.26 28.18
C ARG A 237 12.12 7.14 27.27
N PHE A 238 11.06 7.76 27.80
CA PHE A 238 10.23 8.71 27.06
C PHE A 238 11.06 9.83 26.44
N ASN A 239 11.92 10.47 27.24
CA ASN A 239 12.78 11.54 26.76
C ASN A 239 13.81 11.04 25.72
N SER A 240 14.38 9.85 25.91
CA SER A 240 15.28 9.23 24.93
C SER A 240 14.57 8.97 23.59
N ILE A 241 13.37 8.37 23.61
CA ILE A 241 12.56 8.09 22.42
C ILE A 241 12.20 9.40 21.72
N ARG A 242 11.68 10.38 22.47
CA ARG A 242 11.30 11.69 21.95
C ARG A 242 12.45 12.40 21.26
N ASN A 243 13.62 12.45 21.90
CA ASN A 243 14.78 13.12 21.33
C ASN A 243 15.27 12.43 20.05
N ARG A 244 15.22 11.09 19.98
CA ARG A 244 15.57 10.34 18.76
C ARG A 244 14.61 10.68 17.61
N ILE A 245 13.31 10.56 17.84
CA ILE A 245 12.30 10.91 16.82
C ILE A 245 12.49 12.36 16.37
N LEU A 246 12.67 13.31 17.29
CA LEU A 246 12.89 14.71 16.96
C LEU A 246 14.17 14.93 16.14
N ASN A 247 15.26 14.23 16.45
CA ASN A 247 16.51 14.32 15.71
C ASN A 247 16.41 13.68 14.32
N ASN A 248 15.62 12.61 14.17
CA ASN A 248 15.33 12.00 12.87
C ASN A 248 14.31 12.80 12.06
N THR A 249 13.60 13.78 12.64
CA THR A 249 12.54 14.52 11.96
C THR A 249 13.07 15.84 11.38
N PRO A 250 13.03 16.02 10.04
CA PRO A 250 13.46 17.26 9.38
C PRO A 250 12.81 18.52 9.95
N ALA A 251 13.60 19.59 10.09
CA ALA A 251 13.11 20.90 10.55
C ALA A 251 12.26 21.61 9.48
N ASN A 252 12.68 21.45 8.23
CA ASN A 252 12.02 21.98 7.04
C ASN A 252 11.28 20.85 6.32
N ALA A 253 10.39 21.20 5.39
CA ALA A 253 9.60 20.25 4.63
C ALA A 253 10.45 19.13 4.01
N ASP A 254 9.91 17.93 4.10
CA ASP A 254 10.46 16.69 3.55
C ASP A 254 9.24 15.85 3.14
N LEU A 255 8.95 15.85 1.84
CA LEU A 255 7.85 15.10 1.26
C LEU A 255 8.36 13.73 0.86
N ILE A 256 7.51 12.73 0.99
CA ILE A 256 7.83 11.34 0.68
C ILE A 256 6.69 10.80 -0.17
N ALA A 257 7.01 10.21 -1.31
CA ALA A 257 6.03 9.52 -2.14
C ALA A 257 5.86 8.08 -1.64
N LEU A 258 4.61 7.62 -1.50
CA LEU A 258 4.32 6.28 -1.00
C LEU A 258 3.13 5.66 -1.74
N ASP A 259 2.99 4.34 -1.63
CA ASP A 259 1.74 3.60 -1.83
C ASP A 259 1.00 3.94 -3.14
N VAL A 260 1.66 3.72 -4.28
CA VAL A 260 1.00 3.77 -5.59
C VAL A 260 -0.04 2.67 -5.64
N ASP A 261 -1.25 3.03 -6.08
CA ASP A 261 -2.34 2.10 -6.37
C ASP A 261 -2.86 2.39 -7.78
N ALA A 262 -2.81 1.39 -8.65
CA ALA A 262 -3.20 1.50 -10.04
C ALA A 262 -3.82 0.20 -10.53
N GLY A 263 -4.80 0.36 -11.42
CA GLY A 263 -5.46 -0.81 -11.99
C GLY A 263 -5.82 -0.66 -13.47
N PRO A 264 -6.15 -1.77 -14.13
CA PRO A 264 -6.15 -3.12 -13.54
C PRO A 264 -4.72 -3.65 -13.31
N SER A 265 -4.54 -4.61 -12.41
CA SER A 265 -3.22 -5.23 -12.12
C SER A 265 -2.62 -5.97 -13.32
N SER A 266 -3.42 -6.21 -14.35
CA SER A 266 -2.98 -6.77 -15.64
C SER A 266 -3.50 -5.91 -16.80
N PRO A 267 -2.97 -4.70 -16.99
CA PRO A 267 -3.46 -3.80 -18.02
C PRO A 267 -2.97 -4.25 -19.40
N ILE A 268 -3.76 -3.94 -20.43
CA ILE A 268 -3.38 -4.20 -21.82
C ILE A 268 -2.48 -3.06 -22.30
N ALA A 269 -1.33 -3.41 -22.88
CA ALA A 269 -0.41 -2.46 -23.48
C ALA A 269 -1.13 -1.58 -24.50
N GLY A 270 -0.89 -0.27 -24.45
CA GLY A 270 -1.59 0.70 -25.30
C GLY A 270 -2.91 1.20 -24.72
N ASN A 271 -3.42 0.63 -23.64
CA ASN A 271 -4.60 1.16 -22.93
C ASN A 271 -4.19 2.09 -21.79
N ARG A 272 -5.16 2.88 -21.32
CA ARG A 272 -5.03 3.64 -20.08
C ARG A 272 -5.36 2.77 -18.88
N LEU A 273 -4.81 3.14 -17.74
CA LEU A 273 -5.23 2.61 -16.45
C LEU A 273 -6.68 3.05 -16.15
N ASP A 274 -7.39 2.23 -15.39
CA ASP A 274 -8.77 2.45 -14.94
C ASP A 274 -8.81 3.38 -13.72
N HIS A 275 -7.80 3.27 -12.86
CA HIS A 275 -7.56 4.17 -11.74
C HIS A 275 -6.06 4.30 -11.48
N PHE A 276 -5.69 5.38 -10.80
CA PHE A 276 -4.33 5.65 -10.38
C PHE A 276 -4.36 6.60 -9.18
N SER A 277 -3.71 6.24 -8.10
CA SER A 277 -3.55 7.08 -6.93
C SER A 277 -2.22 6.79 -6.24
N TYR A 278 -1.81 7.70 -5.36
CA TYR A 278 -0.56 7.60 -4.60
C TYR A 278 -0.67 8.46 -3.34
N VAL A 279 0.22 8.25 -2.39
CA VAL A 279 0.30 9.03 -1.15
C VAL A 279 1.48 10.00 -1.23
N ILE A 280 1.27 11.23 -0.75
CA ILE A 280 2.35 12.15 -0.38
C ILE A 280 2.31 12.31 1.14
N HIS A 281 3.41 11.97 1.81
CA HIS A 281 3.60 12.14 3.24
C HIS A 281 4.54 13.31 3.52
N ASN A 282 4.18 14.20 4.44
CA ASN A 282 5.09 15.22 4.95
C ASN A 282 5.68 14.75 6.28
N TYR A 283 6.90 14.23 6.27
CA TYR A 283 7.53 13.71 7.48
C TYR A 283 8.10 14.79 8.39
N SER A 284 8.20 16.04 7.92
CA SER A 284 8.85 17.13 8.65
C SER A 284 8.08 17.65 9.88
N ARG A 285 8.74 18.53 10.64
CA ARG A 285 8.17 19.28 11.78
C ARG A 285 7.31 20.48 11.37
N GLN A 286 7.27 20.85 10.09
CA GLN A 286 6.54 22.00 9.60
C GLN A 286 5.47 21.59 8.61
N ASN A 287 4.40 22.38 8.52
CA ASN A 287 3.42 22.22 7.46
C ASN A 287 4.07 22.59 6.12
N TRP A 288 3.82 21.79 5.09
CA TRP A 288 4.18 22.13 3.72
C TRP A 288 2.97 22.76 3.02
N SER A 289 3.21 23.73 2.14
CA SER A 289 2.20 24.27 1.22
C SER A 289 2.87 24.74 -0.05
N GLY A 290 2.31 24.40 -1.19
CA GLY A 290 2.90 24.76 -2.48
C GLY A 290 2.37 23.92 -3.63
N THR A 291 3.17 23.87 -4.68
CA THR A 291 2.93 23.03 -5.85
C THR A 291 4.14 22.13 -6.06
N VAL A 292 3.90 20.85 -6.30
CA VAL A 292 4.91 19.86 -6.70
C VAL A 292 4.52 19.22 -8.02
N GLN A 293 5.50 19.03 -8.90
CA GLN A 293 5.30 18.23 -10.10
C GLN A 293 5.49 16.76 -9.75
N VAL A 294 4.54 15.93 -10.17
CA VAL A 294 4.55 14.49 -9.96
C VAL A 294 4.70 13.83 -11.32
N ARG A 295 5.82 13.13 -11.49
CA ARG A 295 6.17 12.43 -12.72
C ARG A 295 5.86 10.94 -12.52
N VAL A 296 5.04 10.38 -13.39
CA VAL A 296 4.60 8.98 -13.33
C VAL A 296 5.47 8.16 -14.27
N TYR A 297 6.15 7.15 -13.73
CA TYR A 297 7.09 6.30 -14.45
C TYR A 297 6.63 4.85 -14.48
N LEU A 298 6.99 4.16 -15.56
CA LEU A 298 6.87 2.72 -15.69
C LEU A 298 8.28 2.11 -15.76
N SER A 299 8.63 1.35 -14.73
CA SER A 299 9.93 0.70 -14.56
C SER A 299 9.90 -0.79 -14.86
N SER A 300 11.05 -1.32 -15.23
CA SER A 300 11.30 -2.75 -15.42
C SER A 300 11.66 -3.49 -14.13
N ASN A 301 11.87 -2.75 -13.03
CA ASN A 301 12.17 -3.28 -11.70
C ASN A 301 11.45 -2.43 -10.63
N ARG A 302 11.73 -2.67 -9.35
CA ARG A 302 11.05 -1.97 -8.23
C ARG A 302 11.69 -0.63 -7.86
N ASP A 303 12.80 -0.27 -8.50
CA ASP A 303 13.59 0.91 -8.18
C ASP A 303 13.25 1.99 -9.22
N ILE A 304 12.37 2.91 -8.85
CA ILE A 304 11.82 3.92 -9.76
C ILE A 304 12.83 5.04 -9.95
N SER A 305 13.10 5.41 -11.19
CA SER A 305 14.10 6.41 -11.51
C SER A 305 13.72 7.27 -12.70
N GLU A 306 14.40 8.41 -12.87
CA GLU A 306 14.21 9.27 -14.05
C GLU A 306 14.65 8.61 -15.37
N SER A 307 15.36 7.48 -15.30
CA SER A 307 15.76 6.69 -16.47
C SER A 307 14.65 5.78 -17.00
N ASP A 308 13.59 5.59 -16.22
CA ASP A 308 12.44 4.77 -16.59
C ASP A 308 11.53 5.48 -17.61
N ILE A 309 10.52 4.76 -18.08
CA ILE A 309 9.60 5.29 -19.09
C ILE A 309 8.64 6.28 -18.43
N LEU A 310 8.83 7.58 -18.69
CA LEU A 310 7.89 8.60 -18.27
C LEU A 310 6.54 8.43 -19.01
N LEU A 311 5.48 8.17 -18.26
CA LEU A 311 4.12 8.03 -18.80
C LEU A 311 3.36 9.36 -18.80
N GLN A 312 3.54 10.15 -17.74
CA GLN A 312 2.76 11.37 -17.52
C GLN A 312 3.45 12.29 -16.51
N THR A 313 3.27 13.60 -16.66
CA THR A 313 3.61 14.60 -15.63
C THR A 313 2.33 15.33 -15.22
N ARG A 314 2.16 15.54 -13.91
CA ARG A 314 0.98 16.19 -13.32
C ARG A 314 1.42 17.13 -12.19
N SER A 315 0.56 18.06 -11.79
CA SER A 315 0.82 18.95 -10.67
C SER A 315 -0.08 18.60 -9.50
N PHE A 316 0.47 18.58 -8.29
CA PHE A 316 -0.28 18.65 -7.05
C PHE A 316 -0.06 20.02 -6.41
N THR A 317 -1.14 20.76 -6.12
CA THR A 317 -1.11 22.02 -5.39
C THR A 317 -1.95 21.89 -4.13
N GLY A 318 -1.39 22.21 -2.97
CA GLY A 318 -2.11 22.09 -1.71
C GLY A 318 -1.22 22.31 -0.50
N SER A 319 -1.70 21.82 0.64
CA SER A 319 -1.02 21.90 1.93
C SER A 319 -1.06 20.54 2.62
N ILE A 320 0.04 20.13 3.23
CA ILE A 320 0.15 18.90 4.01
C ILE A 320 0.73 19.26 5.37
N SER A 321 -0.04 19.00 6.44
CA SER A 321 0.42 19.31 7.79
C SER A 321 1.62 18.45 8.19
N ALA A 322 2.40 18.93 9.16
CA ALA A 322 3.52 18.17 9.72
C ALA A 322 3.07 16.76 10.13
N LYS A 323 3.86 15.74 9.76
CA LYS A 323 3.60 14.31 10.03
C LYS A 323 2.27 13.78 9.48
N GLN A 324 1.66 14.44 8.49
CA GLN A 324 0.42 14.00 7.87
C GLN A 324 0.64 13.51 6.44
N SER A 325 -0.30 12.69 5.97
CA SER A 325 -0.32 12.14 4.63
C SER A 325 -1.56 12.61 3.88
N VAL A 326 -1.47 12.70 2.56
CA VAL A 326 -2.61 12.87 1.66
C VAL A 326 -2.57 11.84 0.56
N ARG A 327 -3.69 11.14 0.32
CA ARG A 327 -3.85 10.28 -0.86
C ARG A 327 -4.40 11.11 -2.01
N ILE A 328 -3.67 11.11 -3.12
CA ILE A 328 -4.02 11.83 -4.34
C ILE A 328 -4.72 10.87 -5.29
N ASN A 329 -6.04 11.01 -5.42
CA ASN A 329 -6.81 10.27 -6.41
C ASN A 329 -6.75 10.96 -7.77
N SER A 330 -6.22 10.29 -8.78
CA SER A 330 -6.04 10.89 -10.10
C SER A 330 -7.35 11.03 -10.84
N THR A 331 -7.71 12.27 -11.18
CA THR A 331 -8.87 12.57 -12.04
C THR A 331 -8.45 12.97 -13.46
N GLY A 332 -9.32 12.73 -14.44
CA GLY A 332 -9.09 13.13 -15.84
C GLY A 332 -8.33 12.09 -16.65
N ILE A 333 -7.34 12.53 -17.44
CA ILE A 333 -6.56 11.63 -18.30
C ILE A 333 -5.59 10.82 -17.44
N LEU A 334 -5.82 9.52 -17.34
CA LEU A 334 -5.00 8.57 -16.59
C LEU A 334 -3.78 8.10 -17.41
N PRO A 335 -2.71 7.59 -16.76
CA PRO A 335 -1.51 7.11 -17.45
C PRO A 335 -1.85 6.04 -18.51
N LYS A 336 -1.20 6.13 -19.68
CA LYS A 336 -1.34 5.18 -20.78
C LYS A 336 -0.13 4.27 -20.81
N ILE A 337 -0.34 2.97 -20.76
CA ILE A 337 0.74 1.99 -20.93
C ILE A 337 1.22 2.04 -22.38
N PRO A 338 2.53 2.12 -22.66
CA PRO A 338 3.02 2.11 -24.04
C PRO A 338 2.69 0.77 -24.74
N ALA A 339 2.27 0.84 -26.00
CA ALA A 339 1.77 -0.35 -26.73
C ALA A 339 2.84 -1.43 -27.00
N TYR A 340 4.12 -1.09 -26.87
CA TYR A 340 5.25 -2.00 -27.10
C TYR A 340 5.76 -2.66 -25.82
N ILE A 341 5.20 -2.33 -24.65
CA ILE A 341 5.60 -2.90 -23.36
C ILE A 341 4.76 -4.15 -23.05
N GLN A 342 5.39 -5.15 -22.45
CA GLN A 342 4.73 -6.38 -22.00
C GLN A 342 5.49 -7.00 -20.83
N GLY A 343 4.80 -7.83 -20.05
CA GLY A 343 5.39 -8.52 -18.90
C GLY A 343 5.38 -7.69 -17.62
N GLN A 344 6.07 -8.19 -16.61
CA GLN A 344 6.10 -7.58 -15.29
C GLN A 344 6.82 -6.23 -15.32
N HIS A 345 6.13 -5.20 -14.87
CA HIS A 345 6.65 -3.84 -14.67
C HIS A 345 6.16 -3.30 -13.33
N TRP A 346 6.69 -2.15 -12.92
CA TRP A 346 6.25 -1.42 -11.75
C TRP A 346 5.90 0.01 -12.13
N LEU A 347 4.73 0.46 -11.68
CA LEU A 347 4.30 1.84 -11.83
C LEU A 347 4.68 2.62 -10.58
N GLY A 348 5.39 3.72 -10.78
CA GLY A 348 5.86 4.58 -9.70
C GLY A 348 5.62 6.05 -9.97
N VAL A 349 5.83 6.86 -8.94
CA VAL A 349 5.90 8.31 -9.06
C VAL A 349 7.22 8.84 -8.53
N ILE A 350 7.65 9.99 -9.05
CA ILE A 350 8.72 10.82 -8.50
C ILE A 350 8.16 12.23 -8.27
N LEU A 351 8.30 12.74 -7.06
CA LEU A 351 8.05 14.13 -6.70
C LEU A 351 9.24 14.97 -7.15
N ASP A 352 9.02 15.81 -8.16
CA ASP A 352 10.01 16.76 -8.65
C ASP A 352 10.00 18.00 -7.74
N ILE A 353 10.63 17.83 -6.58
CA ILE A 353 10.83 18.82 -5.53
C ILE A 353 12.26 18.69 -4.98
N ASN A 354 12.84 19.83 -4.63
CA ASN A 354 14.12 19.89 -3.91
C ASN A 354 13.85 20.29 -2.45
N ASP A 355 13.72 19.30 -1.59
CA ASP A 355 13.45 19.42 -0.17
C ASP A 355 14.61 18.84 0.67
N VAL A 356 14.37 18.45 1.93
CA VAL A 356 15.47 18.07 2.82
C VAL A 356 16.15 16.76 2.38
N ASN A 357 15.39 15.77 1.92
CA ASN A 357 15.91 14.50 1.44
C ASN A 357 15.31 14.14 0.08
N THR A 358 15.97 14.48 -1.01
CA THR A 358 15.46 14.15 -2.34
C THR A 358 15.48 12.66 -2.69
N ASN A 359 16.15 11.82 -1.89
CA ASN A 359 16.30 10.38 -2.16
C ASN A 359 15.08 9.55 -1.71
N ASN A 360 14.05 10.17 -1.13
CA ASN A 360 12.79 9.50 -0.76
C ASN A 360 11.58 10.11 -1.49
N ASN A 361 11.85 10.86 -2.57
CA ASN A 361 10.82 11.52 -3.38
C ASN A 361 10.18 10.57 -4.42
N ASP A 362 10.69 9.35 -4.55
CA ASP A 362 10.19 8.31 -5.41
C ASP A 362 9.49 7.20 -4.63
N THR A 363 8.60 6.46 -5.31
CA THR A 363 7.95 5.27 -4.75
C THR A 363 8.72 4.03 -5.18
N ASP A 364 9.60 3.52 -4.34
CA ASP A 364 10.38 2.31 -4.62
C ASP A 364 9.78 1.05 -3.96
N GLY A 365 10.35 -0.11 -4.26
CA GLY A 365 10.13 -1.34 -3.49
C GLY A 365 8.66 -1.78 -3.43
N ASP A 366 8.09 -1.73 -2.22
CA ASP A 366 6.70 -2.11 -1.94
C ASP A 366 5.72 -0.91 -2.05
N ASP A 367 6.19 0.31 -2.32
CA ASP A 367 5.36 1.49 -2.62
C ASP A 367 5.11 1.67 -4.14
N ALA A 368 5.84 0.95 -5.00
CA ALA A 368 5.57 0.88 -6.43
C ALA A 368 4.54 -0.21 -6.76
N GLU A 369 3.58 0.09 -7.65
CA GLU A 369 2.50 -0.84 -7.99
C GLU A 369 2.95 -1.87 -9.05
N PRO A 370 2.96 -3.18 -8.75
CA PRO A 370 3.31 -4.21 -9.71
C PRO A 370 2.20 -4.41 -10.76
N LEU A 371 2.54 -4.28 -12.03
CA LEU A 371 1.63 -4.51 -13.16
C LEU A 371 2.12 -5.67 -14.03
N LEU A 372 1.23 -6.60 -14.35
CA LEU A 372 1.47 -7.64 -15.36
C LEU A 372 0.91 -7.20 -16.71
N ILE A 373 1.72 -6.49 -17.49
CA ILE A 373 1.26 -5.87 -18.74
C ILE A 373 1.04 -6.95 -19.81
N GLN A 374 -0.19 -7.03 -20.32
CA GLN A 374 -0.55 -7.94 -21.39
C GLN A 374 -0.27 -7.27 -22.75
N SER A 375 0.17 -8.04 -23.74
CA SER A 375 0.31 -7.50 -25.09
C SER A 375 -1.05 -7.05 -25.63
N LEU A 376 -1.03 -6.09 -26.55
CA LEU A 376 -2.22 -5.65 -27.31
C LEU A 376 -2.83 -6.77 -28.20
N THR A 377 -2.35 -8.01 -28.08
CA THR A 377 -2.74 -9.19 -28.86
C THR A 377 -3.34 -10.32 -28.02
N ALA A 378 -3.79 -10.08 -26.79
CA ALA A 378 -4.54 -11.08 -26.02
C ALA A 378 -6.07 -10.97 -26.28
N ILE A 379 -6.51 -11.41 -27.47
CA ILE A 379 -7.81 -12.07 -27.60
C ILE A 379 -7.47 -13.53 -27.89
N PRO A 380 -7.93 -14.51 -27.09
CA PRO A 380 -7.81 -15.91 -27.48
C PRO A 380 -8.50 -16.09 -28.83
N ASP A 381 -7.73 -16.58 -29.80
CA ASP A 381 -8.10 -16.93 -31.18
C ASP A 381 -9.58 -16.83 -31.53
N GLU A 382 -9.91 -15.93 -32.47
CA GLU A 382 -10.66 -16.22 -33.72
C GLU A 382 -10.58 -14.98 -34.64
N ASP A 383 -9.38 -14.66 -35.16
CA ASP A 383 -9.16 -14.32 -36.58
C ASP A 383 -7.72 -13.85 -36.82
N ASN A 384 -6.92 -14.77 -37.34
CA ASN A 384 -5.59 -14.52 -37.89
C ASN A 384 -5.71 -13.62 -39.14
N ASN A 385 -5.56 -12.30 -38.99
CA ASN A 385 -5.24 -11.42 -40.12
C ASN A 385 -4.48 -10.15 -39.73
N LEU A 386 -3.40 -10.31 -38.96
CA LEU A 386 -2.33 -9.31 -38.83
C LEU A 386 -1.27 -9.40 -39.96
N ASN A 387 -1.55 -10.08 -41.07
CA ASN A 387 -0.50 -10.42 -42.03
C ASN A 387 -0.04 -9.28 -42.95
N ASN A 388 -0.73 -8.13 -43.03
CA ASN A 388 -0.38 -7.07 -44.00
C ASN A 388 -0.31 -5.63 -43.42
N GLY A 389 -0.37 -5.45 -42.09
CA GLY A 389 -0.27 -4.10 -41.51
C GLY A 389 -1.47 -3.19 -41.83
N PHE A 390 -2.66 -3.72 -42.07
CA PHE A 390 -3.91 -2.97 -42.15
C PHE A 390 -4.75 -3.30 -40.90
N ALA A 391 -5.04 -2.33 -40.04
CA ALA A 391 -5.70 -2.59 -38.75
C ALA A 391 -6.70 -1.50 -38.35
N LEU A 392 -7.89 -1.91 -37.95
CA LEU A 392 -8.94 -1.08 -37.35
C LEU A 392 -9.04 -1.39 -35.86
N PHE A 393 -8.93 -0.38 -35.00
CA PHE A 393 -8.96 -0.55 -33.54
C PHE A 393 -10.35 -0.28 -32.97
N GLN A 394 -10.58 -0.73 -31.73
CA GLN A 394 -11.81 -0.44 -30.99
C GLN A 394 -11.90 1.06 -30.70
N ASN A 395 -13.08 1.66 -30.90
CA ASN A 395 -13.32 3.06 -30.57
C ASN A 395 -13.17 3.30 -29.05
N TYR A 396 -12.66 4.46 -28.64
CA TYR A 396 -12.56 4.87 -27.24
C TYR A 396 -13.10 6.31 -27.03
N PRO A 397 -13.93 6.55 -25.99
CA PRO A 397 -14.52 5.54 -25.09
C PRO A 397 -15.52 4.60 -25.81
N ASN A 398 -15.85 3.44 -25.22
CA ASN A 398 -16.94 2.56 -25.66
C ASN A 398 -17.51 1.80 -24.45
N PRO A 399 -18.77 2.05 -24.02
CA PRO A 399 -19.73 2.98 -24.62
C PRO A 399 -19.29 4.45 -24.54
N PHE A 400 -19.80 5.30 -25.44
CA PHE A 400 -19.44 6.72 -25.52
C PHE A 400 -20.67 7.64 -25.47
N ASN A 401 -20.47 8.90 -25.05
CA ASN A 401 -21.50 9.94 -25.02
C ASN A 401 -20.87 11.36 -25.13
N PRO A 402 -21.20 12.18 -26.17
CA PRO A 402 -21.72 11.81 -27.48
C PRO A 402 -20.59 11.49 -28.48
N GLU A 403 -19.32 11.57 -28.07
CA GLU A 403 -18.17 11.45 -28.97
C GLU A 403 -17.21 10.33 -28.63
N THR A 404 -16.57 9.78 -29.66
CA THR A 404 -15.53 8.77 -29.57
C THR A 404 -14.45 9.04 -30.61
N GLU A 405 -13.24 8.62 -30.29
CA GLU A 405 -12.14 8.54 -31.24
C GLU A 405 -11.96 7.10 -31.73
N ILE A 406 -11.68 6.94 -33.01
CA ILE A 406 -11.49 5.64 -33.66
C ILE A 406 -10.14 5.64 -34.35
N GLU A 407 -9.24 4.81 -33.87
CA GLU A 407 -7.90 4.68 -34.43
C GLU A 407 -7.84 3.54 -35.47
N PHE A 408 -6.97 3.70 -36.45
CA PHE A 408 -6.61 2.67 -37.42
C PHE A 408 -5.16 2.87 -37.92
N TYR A 409 -4.61 1.85 -38.54
CA TYR A 409 -3.27 1.87 -39.10
C TYR A 409 -3.31 1.46 -40.58
N LEU A 410 -2.63 2.23 -41.41
CA LEU A 410 -2.48 1.99 -42.84
C LEU A 410 -1.01 1.61 -43.16
N PRO A 411 -0.76 0.52 -43.90
CA PRO A 411 0.60 0.09 -44.23
C PRO A 411 1.25 1.02 -45.26
N ASP A 412 0.46 1.51 -46.21
CA ASP A 412 0.88 2.40 -47.30
C ASP A 412 -0.08 3.58 -47.44
N ASN A 413 0.38 4.64 -48.12
CA ASN A 413 -0.47 5.76 -48.52
C ASN A 413 -1.61 5.23 -49.40
N SER A 414 -2.84 5.27 -48.90
CA SER A 414 -3.97 4.58 -49.52
C SER A 414 -5.20 5.46 -49.52
N HIS A 415 -6.00 5.35 -50.57
CA HIS A 415 -7.36 5.87 -50.55
C HIS A 415 -8.22 4.95 -49.67
N ILE A 416 -8.83 5.54 -48.63
CA ILE A 416 -9.63 4.83 -47.64
C ILE A 416 -11.03 5.40 -47.57
N LYS A 417 -11.97 4.52 -47.25
CA LYS A 417 -13.35 4.86 -46.95
C LYS A 417 -13.70 4.38 -45.55
N PHE A 418 -14.09 5.32 -44.69
CA PHE A 418 -14.49 5.07 -43.32
C PHE A 418 -15.98 5.36 -43.15
N GLU A 419 -16.76 4.33 -42.85
CA GLU A 419 -18.22 4.38 -42.82
C GLU A 419 -18.78 3.89 -41.48
N ILE A 420 -19.90 4.47 -41.06
CA ILE A 420 -20.67 4.07 -39.87
C ILE A 420 -22.05 3.60 -40.34
N PHE A 421 -22.52 2.51 -39.77
CA PHE A 421 -23.80 1.86 -40.02
C PHE A 421 -24.55 1.67 -38.71
N ASP A 422 -25.88 1.69 -38.77
CA ASP A 422 -26.71 1.19 -37.68
C ASP A 422 -26.78 -0.35 -37.72
N ILE A 423 -27.41 -0.96 -36.70
CA ILE A 423 -27.52 -2.42 -36.57
C ILE A 423 -28.29 -3.08 -37.72
N THR A 424 -29.09 -2.31 -38.48
CA THR A 424 -29.82 -2.81 -39.66
C THR A 424 -28.97 -2.80 -40.93
N GLY A 425 -27.73 -2.30 -40.84
CA GLY A 425 -26.82 -2.15 -41.98
C GLY A 425 -27.06 -0.87 -42.79
N ARG A 426 -27.94 0.03 -42.35
CA ARG A 426 -28.14 1.32 -43.01
C ARG A 426 -26.98 2.24 -42.66
N ARG A 427 -26.37 2.85 -43.68
CA ARG A 427 -25.28 3.82 -43.50
C ARG A 427 -25.79 5.06 -42.77
N VAL A 428 -25.13 5.40 -41.67
CA VAL A 428 -25.39 6.55 -40.82
C VAL A 428 -24.53 7.73 -41.26
N ARG A 429 -23.23 7.49 -41.47
CA ARG A 429 -22.27 8.54 -41.85
C ARG A 429 -21.02 8.00 -42.52
N ILE A 430 -20.44 8.78 -43.43
CA ILE A 430 -19.06 8.62 -43.89
C ILE A 430 -18.18 9.60 -43.11
N LEU A 431 -17.21 9.10 -42.33
CA LEU A 431 -16.27 9.96 -41.60
C LEU A 431 -15.12 10.43 -42.50
N HIS A 432 -14.69 9.58 -43.43
CA HIS A 432 -13.62 9.90 -44.38
C HIS A 432 -13.80 9.12 -45.68
N ASN A 433 -13.45 9.76 -46.80
CA ASN A 433 -13.36 9.13 -48.11
C ASN A 433 -12.29 9.88 -48.92
N GLY A 434 -11.07 9.37 -48.93
CA GLY A 434 -9.91 10.10 -49.47
C GLY A 434 -8.59 9.39 -49.19
N ILE A 435 -7.50 9.98 -49.68
CA ILE A 435 -6.14 9.46 -49.46
C ILE A 435 -5.64 9.89 -48.08
N LEU A 436 -5.20 8.93 -47.27
CA LEU A 436 -4.46 9.17 -46.03
C LEU A 436 -3.05 8.60 -46.13
N PRO A 437 -2.05 9.24 -45.49
CA PRO A 437 -0.70 8.71 -45.46
C PRO A 437 -0.64 7.43 -44.61
N SER A 438 0.38 6.60 -44.89
CA SER A 438 0.71 5.44 -44.07
C SER A 438 0.99 5.84 -42.62
N GLY A 439 0.83 4.87 -41.72
CA GLY A 439 0.97 5.08 -40.29
C GLY A 439 -0.38 5.11 -39.55
N ARG A 440 -0.32 5.51 -38.28
CA ARG A 440 -1.48 5.54 -37.38
C ARG A 440 -2.29 6.81 -37.63
N GLN A 441 -3.58 6.62 -37.84
CA GLN A 441 -4.56 7.68 -38.10
C GLN A 441 -5.69 7.59 -37.06
N SER A 442 -6.37 8.69 -36.81
CA SER A 442 -7.58 8.70 -35.99
C SER A 442 -8.69 9.54 -36.61
N LEU A 443 -9.92 9.10 -36.42
CA LEU A 443 -11.13 9.81 -36.82
C LEU A 443 -12.07 9.92 -35.63
N ARG A 444 -12.72 11.09 -35.49
CA ARG A 444 -13.71 11.34 -34.46
C ARG A 444 -15.11 11.20 -35.01
N TRP A 445 -15.99 10.55 -34.24
CA TRP A 445 -17.42 10.60 -34.45
C TRP A 445 -18.10 11.28 -33.26
N ASP A 446 -19.03 12.18 -33.54
CA ASP A 446 -19.79 13.00 -32.57
C ASP A 446 -21.22 12.47 -32.34
N GLY A 447 -21.49 11.24 -32.77
CA GLY A 447 -22.81 10.61 -32.65
C GLY A 447 -23.87 11.24 -33.55
N ARG A 448 -23.50 11.97 -34.62
CA ARG A 448 -24.44 12.54 -35.61
C ARG A 448 -24.41 11.82 -36.95
N ASP A 449 -25.54 11.78 -37.64
CA ASP A 449 -25.70 11.25 -39.00
C ASP A 449 -25.19 12.24 -40.09
N GLU A 450 -25.28 11.83 -41.36
CA GLU A 450 -24.92 12.64 -42.54
C GLU A 450 -25.67 13.98 -42.63
N LYS A 451 -26.84 14.14 -41.99
CA LYS A 451 -27.63 15.38 -41.97
C LYS A 451 -27.36 16.25 -40.74
N GLY A 452 -26.42 15.85 -39.88
CA GLY A 452 -26.10 16.52 -38.62
C GLY A 452 -27.12 16.25 -37.50
N VAL A 453 -28.07 15.35 -37.72
CA VAL A 453 -29.07 14.93 -36.73
C VAL A 453 -28.42 13.93 -35.79
N SER A 454 -28.78 14.00 -34.51
CA SER A 454 -28.27 13.09 -33.51
C SER A 454 -28.74 11.65 -33.75
N ALA A 455 -27.82 10.70 -33.74
CA ALA A 455 -28.12 9.29 -33.80
C ALA A 455 -28.66 8.80 -32.43
N PRO A 456 -29.63 7.88 -32.40
CA PRO A 456 -30.19 7.36 -31.14
C PRO A 456 -29.18 6.48 -30.37
N SER A 457 -29.38 6.32 -29.06
CA SER A 457 -28.62 5.35 -28.25
C SER A 457 -28.74 3.94 -28.83
N GLY A 458 -27.65 3.20 -28.90
CA GLY A 458 -27.65 1.86 -29.50
C GLY A 458 -26.30 1.39 -30.03
N VAL A 459 -26.32 0.21 -30.66
CA VAL A 459 -25.14 -0.41 -31.27
C VAL A 459 -25.01 0.06 -32.73
N TYR A 460 -23.79 0.50 -33.07
CA TYR A 460 -23.40 0.89 -34.41
C TYR A 460 -22.23 0.04 -34.87
N ILE A 461 -22.08 -0.12 -36.18
CA ILE A 461 -20.97 -0.82 -36.83
C ILE A 461 -20.18 0.22 -37.60
N TYR A 462 -18.86 0.20 -37.51
CA TYR A 462 -18.01 1.01 -38.37
C TYR A 462 -17.10 0.13 -39.21
N ARG A 463 -16.79 0.61 -40.41
CA ARG A 463 -16.01 -0.09 -41.42
C ARG A 463 -14.92 0.81 -41.98
N LEU A 464 -13.72 0.27 -42.06
CA LEU A 464 -12.60 0.83 -42.81
C LEU A 464 -12.35 -0.07 -44.02
N SER A 465 -12.30 0.51 -45.21
CA SER A 465 -11.92 -0.19 -46.45
C SER A 465 -10.93 0.63 -47.26
N ASP A 466 -10.00 -0.03 -47.96
CA ASP A 466 -9.07 0.60 -48.90
C ASP A 466 -9.27 0.11 -50.35
N ASP A 467 -8.56 0.75 -51.28
CA ASP A 467 -8.58 0.39 -52.71
C ASP A 467 -7.87 -0.94 -53.02
N GLN A 468 -7.09 -1.49 -52.08
CA GLN A 468 -6.39 -2.77 -52.21
C GLN A 468 -7.27 -3.97 -51.79
N ARG A 469 -8.59 -3.75 -51.61
CA ARG A 469 -9.61 -4.72 -51.18
C ARG A 469 -9.46 -5.19 -49.73
N ASN A 470 -8.72 -4.47 -48.88
CA ASN A 470 -8.75 -4.70 -47.44
C ASN A 470 -10.02 -4.07 -46.85
N SER A 471 -10.67 -4.76 -45.91
CA SER A 471 -11.85 -4.25 -45.21
C SER A 471 -11.93 -4.85 -43.82
N GLN A 472 -12.10 -4.00 -42.80
CA GLN A 472 -12.29 -4.42 -41.41
C GLN A 472 -13.51 -3.71 -40.83
N THR A 473 -14.21 -4.41 -39.94
CA THR A 473 -15.40 -3.89 -39.26
C THR A 473 -15.34 -4.12 -37.76
N ARG A 474 -15.93 -3.20 -36.99
CA ARG A 474 -16.05 -3.29 -35.53
C ARG A 474 -17.37 -2.68 -35.08
N LYS A 475 -17.75 -2.96 -33.83
CA LYS A 475 -18.99 -2.48 -33.21
C LYS A 475 -18.69 -1.43 -32.15
N MET A 476 -19.58 -0.47 -31.96
CA MET A 476 -19.51 0.56 -30.90
C MET A 476 -20.89 0.80 -30.29
N MET A 477 -20.94 1.29 -29.05
CA MET A 477 -22.16 1.58 -28.32
C MET A 477 -22.25 3.07 -27.98
N LEU A 478 -23.26 3.74 -28.53
CA LEU A 478 -23.60 5.12 -28.21
C LEU A 478 -24.60 5.14 -27.04
N LEU A 479 -24.26 5.88 -25.99
CA LEU A 479 -25.16 6.22 -24.90
C LEU A 479 -25.57 7.68 -25.01
N ARG A 480 -26.87 7.94 -24.90
CA ARG A 480 -27.48 9.26 -24.83
C ARG A 480 -28.65 9.24 -23.88
#